data_AF-A0A7T0DZY9-F1
#
_entry.id   AF-A0A7T0DZY9-F1
#
_cell.length_a   1.000
_cell.length_b   1.000
_cell.length_c   1.000
_cell.angle_alpha   90.00
_cell.angle_beta   90.00
_cell.angle_gamma   90.00
#
_symmetry.space_group_name_H-M   'P 1'
#
loop_
_entity.id
_entity.type
_entity.pdbx_description
1 polymer ?
#
loop_
_entity_poly.entity_id
_entity_poly.type
_entity_poly.pdbx_seq_one_letter_code
_entity_poly.pdbx_strand_id
1 'polypeptide(L)'
;MKSPVIPVNEAKRLLALRESGLLDIDVSPTLDRLTRLAKRFFQVPLVMINVIDEHALIVKSADGETPDVIPRNISFCGHTILSDAPLVVGDMQQDARFSDNPLVAGKPGVKFYAGIPLRLRDGMRVGSMCLIDYAPREFSAADLSVLADLSALAEDAFAAISAVTTDELTGLSNRRGFNQFARFTLSVAKRRAEPLTLCWLDLDRFKEINDRYGQEEGDNALKAMAQLMRSSFREADLLVRFGGDTFAVLFADTDEQGAWIAMQYLIEQVEAYNAQKLHPWSLRFSWGLSEFNHNDNDLSQWLKDAEEKMHDMKRQHHPAG
;
A
#
# COMPACT_ATOMS: atom_id res chain seq x y z
N MET A 1 8.76 -12.19 26.81
CA MET A 1 9.05 -11.11 25.86
C MET A 1 7.84 -10.26 25.70
N LYS A 2 8.02 -8.94 25.53
CA LYS A 2 6.90 -8.08 25.15
C LYS A 2 6.78 -8.15 23.64
N SER A 3 5.66 -8.68 23.16
CA SER A 3 5.34 -8.62 21.73
C SER A 3 4.97 -7.18 21.36
N PRO A 4 5.31 -6.72 20.15
CA PRO A 4 4.88 -5.42 19.68
C PRO A 4 3.36 -5.37 19.64
N VAL A 5 2.80 -4.29 20.17
CA VAL A 5 1.35 -4.06 20.09
C VAL A 5 0.93 -3.81 18.64
N ILE A 6 -0.31 -4.12 18.32
CA ILE A 6 -0.89 -3.78 17.01
C ILE A 6 -1.34 -2.31 17.04
N PRO A 7 -0.86 -1.46 16.12
CA PRO A 7 -1.32 -0.07 15.99
C PRO A 7 -2.84 0.02 15.82
N VAL A 8 -3.45 1.09 16.32
CA VAL A 8 -4.90 1.34 16.14
C VAL A 8 -5.25 1.47 14.65
N ASN A 9 -4.35 2.01 13.84
CA ASN A 9 -4.50 2.18 12.39
C ASN A 9 -3.89 1.01 11.57
N GLU A 10 -3.77 -0.20 12.15
CA GLU A 10 -3.08 -1.32 11.48
C GLU A 10 -3.71 -1.72 10.14
N ALA A 11 -5.04 -1.76 10.05
CA ALA A 11 -5.72 -2.10 8.80
C ALA A 11 -5.32 -1.15 7.65
N LYS A 12 -5.30 0.16 7.94
CA LYS A 12 -4.86 1.21 7.01
C LYS A 12 -3.38 1.07 6.65
N ARG A 13 -2.53 0.79 7.63
CA ARG A 13 -1.09 0.61 7.43
C ARG A 13 -0.80 -0.61 6.53
N LEU A 14 -1.50 -1.72 6.75
CA LEU A 14 -1.37 -2.94 5.93
C LEU A 14 -1.84 -2.71 4.50
N LEU A 15 -2.95 -1.99 4.33
CA LEU A 15 -3.42 -1.62 3.00
C LEU A 15 -2.38 -0.76 2.27
N ALA A 16 -1.90 0.32 2.90
CA ALA A 16 -0.89 1.19 2.30
C ALA A 16 0.38 0.42 1.93
N LEU A 17 0.84 -0.50 2.80
CA LEU A 17 1.96 -1.40 2.48
C LEU A 17 1.67 -2.29 1.26
N ARG A 18 0.47 -2.84 1.13
CA ARG A 18 0.10 -3.69 -0.02
C ARG A 18 0.02 -2.89 -1.32
N GLU A 19 -0.54 -1.67 -1.28
CA GLU A 19 -0.64 -0.78 -2.45
C GLU A 19 0.73 -0.21 -2.90
N SER A 20 1.67 -0.08 -1.96
CA SER A 20 3.00 0.48 -2.22
C SER A 20 3.87 -0.32 -3.20
N GLY A 21 3.50 -1.56 -3.52
CA GLY A 21 4.31 -2.49 -4.32
C GLY A 21 5.59 -3.00 -3.62
N LEU A 22 5.86 -2.58 -2.38
CA LEU A 22 7.06 -2.98 -1.64
C LEU A 22 7.09 -4.47 -1.32
N LEU A 23 5.94 -5.12 -1.10
CA LEU A 23 5.89 -6.55 -0.80
C LEU A 23 6.38 -7.42 -1.97
N ASP A 24 6.18 -6.96 -3.21
CA ASP A 24 6.48 -7.74 -4.44
C ASP A 24 7.90 -7.55 -4.97
N ILE A 25 8.69 -6.64 -4.38
CA ILE A 25 10.10 -6.50 -4.74
C ILE A 25 10.97 -7.45 -3.91
N ASP A 26 11.71 -8.30 -4.60
CA ASP A 26 12.69 -9.20 -4.00
C ASP A 26 14.10 -8.59 -4.01
N VAL A 27 14.40 -7.73 -4.99
CA VAL A 27 15.72 -7.13 -5.18
C VAL A 27 15.59 -5.65 -5.50
N SER A 28 16.36 -4.82 -4.80
CA SER A 28 16.50 -3.39 -5.10
C SER A 28 17.95 -2.96 -4.96
N PRO A 29 18.68 -2.77 -6.09
CA PRO A 29 20.07 -2.33 -6.05
C PRO A 29 20.31 -1.02 -5.29
N THR A 30 19.28 -0.16 -5.22
CA THR A 30 19.32 1.07 -4.42
C THR A 30 19.32 0.76 -2.93
N LEU A 31 18.37 -0.07 -2.46
CA LEU A 31 18.30 -0.47 -1.05
C LEU A 31 19.57 -1.25 -0.64
N ASP A 32 20.09 -2.11 -1.51
CA ASP A 32 21.33 -2.87 -1.29
C ASP A 32 22.57 -1.99 -1.13
N ARG A 33 22.62 -0.85 -1.84
CA ARG A 33 23.69 0.13 -1.64
C ARG A 33 23.57 0.79 -0.27
N LEU A 34 22.36 1.11 0.18
CA LEU A 34 22.13 1.77 1.46
C LEU A 34 22.50 0.85 2.64
N THR A 35 22.05 -0.40 2.64
CA THR A 35 22.40 -1.37 3.69
C THR A 35 23.90 -1.61 3.76
N ARG A 36 24.58 -1.73 2.61
CA ARG A 36 26.04 -1.86 2.53
C ARG A 36 26.79 -0.61 3.02
N LEU A 37 26.31 0.59 2.69
CA LEU A 37 26.91 1.84 3.16
C LEU A 37 26.76 1.99 4.67
N ALA A 38 25.55 1.74 5.19
CA ALA A 38 25.27 1.76 6.62
C ALA A 38 26.16 0.77 7.37
N LYS A 39 26.25 -0.47 6.90
CA LYS A 39 27.08 -1.49 7.54
C LYS A 39 28.54 -1.06 7.63
N ARG A 40 29.10 -0.52 6.55
CA ARG A 40 30.48 -0.02 6.51
C ARG A 40 30.70 1.18 7.43
N PHE A 41 29.74 2.11 7.46
CA PHE A 41 29.83 3.31 8.28
C PHE A 41 29.76 2.96 9.77
N PHE A 42 28.74 2.20 10.17
CA PHE A 42 28.52 1.86 11.57
C PHE A 42 29.38 0.68 12.04
N GLN A 43 29.99 -0.08 11.15
CA GLN A 43 30.80 -1.27 11.48
C GLN A 43 30.03 -2.32 12.28
N VAL A 44 28.76 -2.52 11.95
CA VAL A 44 27.91 -3.56 12.56
C VAL A 44 27.90 -4.85 11.72
N PRO A 45 27.64 -6.03 12.30
CA PRO A 45 27.56 -7.28 11.54
C PRO A 45 26.33 -7.35 10.63
N LEU A 46 25.23 -6.68 10.99
CA LEU A 46 23.97 -6.76 10.26
C LEU A 46 23.27 -5.39 10.15
N VAL A 47 22.87 -5.06 8.93
CA VAL A 47 21.93 -3.96 8.63
C VAL A 47 20.79 -4.52 7.80
N MET A 48 19.56 -4.09 8.08
CA MET A 48 18.38 -4.46 7.29
C MET A 48 17.53 -3.25 6.95
N ILE A 49 16.97 -3.25 5.75
CA ILE A 49 15.77 -2.51 5.39
C ILE A 49 14.65 -3.54 5.28
N ASN A 50 13.59 -3.36 6.06
CA ASN A 50 12.48 -4.30 6.17
C ASN A 50 11.14 -3.59 6.20
N VAL A 51 10.08 -4.33 5.86
CA VAL A 51 8.68 -3.93 6.04
C VAL A 51 7.98 -4.90 6.98
N ILE A 52 6.99 -4.43 7.73
CA ILE A 52 6.23 -5.23 8.69
C ILE A 52 4.89 -5.58 8.06
N ASP A 53 4.64 -6.85 7.79
CA ASP A 53 3.33 -7.34 7.36
C ASP A 53 2.51 -7.81 8.58
N GLU A 54 1.32 -8.38 8.34
CA GLU A 54 0.36 -8.78 9.38
C GLU A 54 1.00 -9.73 10.41
N HIS A 55 1.77 -10.72 9.95
CA HIS A 55 2.33 -11.78 10.80
C HIS A 55 3.85 -11.88 10.81
N ALA A 56 4.54 -11.16 9.91
CA ALA A 56 5.98 -11.31 9.72
C ALA A 56 6.67 -9.98 9.40
N LEU A 57 7.96 -9.93 9.70
CA LEU A 57 8.88 -8.98 9.11
C LEU A 57 9.35 -9.53 7.76
N ILE A 58 9.26 -8.73 6.72
CA ILE A 58 9.73 -9.06 5.37
C ILE A 58 10.97 -8.23 5.08
N VAL A 59 12.10 -8.89 4.87
CA VAL A 59 13.37 -8.24 4.53
C VAL A 59 13.29 -7.77 3.08
N LYS A 60 13.67 -6.51 2.84
CA LYS A 60 13.73 -5.91 1.49
C LYS A 60 15.15 -5.66 1.02
N SER A 61 16.07 -5.52 1.96
CA SER A 61 17.51 -5.59 1.73
C SER A 61 18.20 -5.89 3.06
N ALA A 62 19.30 -6.63 3.00
CA ALA A 62 20.16 -6.84 4.15
C ALA A 62 21.63 -6.93 3.72
N ASP A 63 22.52 -6.45 4.57
CA ASP A 63 23.95 -6.75 4.48
C ASP A 63 24.39 -7.39 5.81
N GLY A 64 24.66 -8.70 5.77
CA GLY A 64 24.85 -9.56 6.93
C GLY A 64 23.95 -10.79 6.86
N GLU A 65 24.16 -11.75 7.77
CA GLU A 65 23.31 -12.94 7.84
C GLU A 65 21.96 -12.60 8.47
N THR A 66 20.87 -12.94 7.78
CA THR A 66 19.50 -12.76 8.27
C THR A 66 18.82 -14.12 8.44
N PRO A 67 17.98 -14.29 9.47
CA PRO A 67 17.03 -15.41 9.50
C PRO A 67 16.09 -15.38 8.28
N ASP A 68 15.72 -16.55 7.77
CA ASP A 68 14.84 -16.68 6.60
C ASP A 68 13.45 -16.08 6.82
N VAL A 69 12.90 -16.26 8.02
CA VAL A 69 11.58 -15.75 8.42
C VAL A 69 11.64 -15.24 9.84
N ILE A 70 11.21 -14.00 10.06
CA ILE A 70 11.10 -13.40 11.39
C ILE A 70 9.63 -13.10 11.67
N PRO A 71 8.98 -13.86 12.56
CA PRO A 71 7.63 -13.55 13.03
C PRO A 71 7.54 -12.14 13.63
N ARG A 72 6.46 -11.41 13.33
CA ARG A 72 6.28 -10.04 13.81
C ARG A 72 6.32 -9.96 15.32
N ASN A 73 5.72 -10.93 16.01
CA ASN A 73 5.61 -10.98 17.46
C ASN A 73 6.97 -11.06 18.19
N ILE A 74 8.05 -11.45 17.49
CA ILE A 74 9.42 -11.47 18.01
C ILE A 74 10.32 -10.39 17.41
N SER A 75 9.83 -9.61 16.46
CA SER A 75 10.63 -8.59 15.77
C SER A 75 10.84 -7.32 16.61
N PHE A 76 12.06 -6.78 16.57
CA PHE A 76 12.37 -5.46 17.14
C PHE A 76 11.70 -4.35 16.29
N CYS A 77 11.73 -4.52 14.96
CA CYS A 77 11.16 -3.58 14.01
C CYS A 77 9.64 -3.41 14.15
N GLY A 78 8.93 -4.46 14.60
CA GLY A 78 7.52 -4.35 14.97
C GLY A 78 7.26 -3.37 16.11
N HIS A 79 8.25 -3.14 17.00
CA HIS A 79 8.19 -2.08 18.01
C HIS A 79 8.58 -0.72 17.43
N THR A 80 9.52 -0.69 16.50
CA THR A 80 10.01 0.54 15.85
C THR A 80 8.91 1.28 15.10
N ILE A 81 8.01 0.57 14.40
CA ILE A 81 6.92 1.20 13.62
C ILE A 81 5.82 1.83 14.49
N LEU A 82 5.86 1.66 15.81
CA LEU A 82 4.81 2.14 16.73
C LEU A 82 4.93 3.63 17.06
N SER A 83 6.09 4.24 16.79
CA SER A 83 6.39 5.63 17.09
C SER A 83 7.09 6.29 15.90
N ASP A 84 7.10 7.62 15.88
CA ASP A 84 7.94 8.39 14.95
C ASP A 84 9.39 8.50 15.41
N ALA A 85 9.63 8.28 16.71
CA ALA A 85 10.96 8.32 17.30
C ALA A 85 11.76 7.05 16.92
N PRO A 86 13.07 7.20 16.67
CA PRO A 86 13.97 6.06 16.57
C PRO A 86 13.94 5.18 17.82
N LEU A 87 14.09 3.87 17.62
CA LEU A 87 14.24 2.91 18.71
C LEU A 87 15.72 2.52 18.81
N VAL A 88 16.39 2.98 19.87
CA VAL A 88 17.78 2.64 20.16
C VAL A 88 17.86 1.89 21.48
N VAL A 89 18.53 0.75 21.48
CA VAL A 89 18.76 -0.10 22.65
C VAL A 89 20.22 -0.51 22.68
N GLY A 90 20.98 0.08 23.61
CA GLY A 90 22.42 -0.14 23.76
C GLY A 90 22.79 -1.55 24.22
N ASP A 91 21.93 -2.14 25.06
CA ASP A 91 22.03 -3.53 25.51
C ASP A 91 20.64 -4.18 25.63
N MET A 92 20.32 -5.08 24.70
CA MET A 92 19.04 -5.78 24.61
C MET A 92 18.78 -6.69 25.82
N GLN A 93 19.81 -7.12 26.55
CA GLN A 93 19.62 -7.95 27.75
C GLN A 93 19.14 -7.14 28.95
N GLN A 94 19.36 -5.83 28.94
CA GLN A 94 18.94 -4.91 29.99
C GLN A 94 17.56 -4.30 29.70
N ASP A 95 17.07 -4.42 28.47
CA ASP A 95 15.78 -3.88 28.07
C ASP A 95 14.64 -4.85 28.42
N ALA A 96 13.72 -4.41 29.28
CA ALA A 96 12.58 -5.21 29.74
C ALA A 96 11.60 -5.64 28.64
N ARG A 97 11.70 -5.08 27.43
CA ARG A 97 10.90 -5.52 26.26
C ARG A 97 11.53 -6.74 25.58
N PHE A 98 12.87 -6.82 25.60
CA PHE A 98 13.64 -7.69 24.72
C PHE A 98 14.51 -8.72 25.44
N SER A 99 14.76 -8.59 26.75
CA SER A 99 15.72 -9.43 27.47
C SER A 99 15.43 -10.93 27.42
N ASP A 100 14.17 -11.32 27.30
CA ASP A 100 13.67 -12.69 27.15
C ASP A 100 13.14 -12.99 25.72
N ASN A 101 13.48 -12.15 24.74
CA ASN A 101 13.20 -12.39 23.33
C ASN A 101 14.11 -13.52 22.78
N PRO A 102 13.58 -14.49 22.02
CA PRO A 102 14.37 -15.58 21.43
C PRO A 102 15.58 -15.11 20.60
N LEU A 103 15.48 -13.96 19.92
CA LEU A 103 16.58 -13.40 19.13
C LEU A 103 17.71 -12.83 20.00
N VAL A 104 17.42 -12.50 21.26
CA VAL A 104 18.38 -12.01 22.26
C VAL A 104 18.97 -13.16 23.08
N ALA A 105 18.13 -14.14 23.43
CA ALA A 105 18.51 -15.32 24.21
C ALA A 105 19.24 -16.40 23.37
N GLY A 106 19.07 -16.40 22.05
CA GLY A 106 19.69 -17.35 21.12
C GLY A 106 21.20 -17.17 20.91
N LYS A 107 21.75 -17.92 19.96
CA LYS A 107 23.16 -17.82 19.55
C LYS A 107 23.28 -17.62 18.02
N PRO A 108 23.96 -16.55 17.54
CA PRO A 108 24.42 -15.41 18.32
C PRO A 108 23.23 -14.57 18.83
N GLY A 109 23.26 -14.18 20.10
CA GLY A 109 22.19 -13.40 20.72
C GLY A 109 22.39 -11.92 20.44
N VAL A 110 21.39 -11.25 19.88
CA VAL A 110 21.43 -9.82 19.59
C VAL A 110 21.62 -9.02 20.88
N LYS A 111 22.59 -8.11 20.90
CA LYS A 111 22.91 -7.25 22.06
C LYS A 111 22.63 -5.79 21.81
N PHE A 112 22.70 -5.32 20.57
CA PHE A 112 22.42 -3.94 20.22
C PHE A 112 21.40 -3.87 19.10
N TYR A 113 20.51 -2.88 19.18
CA TYR A 113 19.55 -2.54 18.14
C TYR A 113 19.43 -1.02 18.01
N ALA A 114 19.51 -0.50 16.78
CA ALA A 114 19.07 0.85 16.46
C ALA A 114 18.22 0.81 15.20
N GLY A 115 16.98 1.29 15.26
CA GLY A 115 16.04 1.28 14.15
C GLY A 115 15.34 2.62 13.99
N ILE A 116 15.18 3.05 12.74
CA ILE A 116 14.38 4.22 12.37
C ILE A 116 13.15 3.73 11.59
N PRO A 117 11.94 4.18 11.94
CA PRO A 117 10.73 3.84 11.19
C PRO A 117 10.80 4.44 9.78
N LEU A 118 10.47 3.62 8.77
CA LEU A 118 10.37 4.04 7.37
C LEU A 118 8.92 4.25 6.97
N ARG A 119 8.64 5.35 6.29
CA ARG A 119 7.31 5.80 5.90
C ARG A 119 7.10 5.74 4.39
N LEU A 120 5.84 5.57 4.01
CA LEU A 120 5.34 5.87 2.68
C LEU A 120 5.03 7.37 2.55
N ARG A 121 4.71 7.83 1.32
CA ARG A 121 4.39 9.24 1.03
C ARG A 121 3.19 9.77 1.82
N ASP A 122 2.25 8.90 2.18
CA ASP A 122 1.08 9.23 3.00
C ASP A 122 1.39 9.31 4.51
N GLY A 123 2.67 9.12 4.89
CA GLY A 123 3.15 9.12 6.26
C GLY A 123 2.99 7.78 6.99
N MET A 124 2.42 6.74 6.36
CA MET A 124 2.26 5.44 7.01
C MET A 124 3.61 4.78 7.26
N ARG A 125 3.88 4.48 8.53
CA ARG A 125 5.08 3.73 8.96
C ARG A 125 4.90 2.27 8.59
N VAL A 126 5.63 1.80 7.59
CA VAL A 126 5.46 0.44 7.04
C VAL A 126 6.63 -0.47 7.35
N GLY A 127 7.75 0.07 7.81
CA GLY A 127 8.98 -0.69 7.97
C GLY A 127 10.03 0.02 8.81
N SER A 128 11.26 -0.48 8.73
CA SER A 128 12.40 0.17 9.39
C SER A 128 13.70 -0.06 8.62
N MET A 129 14.61 0.90 8.76
CA MET A 129 16.03 0.67 8.56
C MET A 129 16.65 0.43 9.94
N CYS A 130 17.31 -0.71 10.12
CA CYS A 130 17.86 -1.08 11.43
C CYS A 130 19.26 -1.67 11.38
N LEU A 131 20.02 -1.37 12.43
CA LEU A 131 21.36 -1.85 12.73
C LEU A 131 21.26 -2.88 13.86
N ILE A 132 22.00 -3.98 13.74
CA ILE A 132 22.05 -5.05 14.73
C ILE A 132 23.51 -5.39 15.03
N ASP A 133 23.83 -5.51 16.32
CA ASP A 133 25.13 -6.00 16.79
C ASP A 133 24.98 -7.11 17.84
N TYR A 134 25.98 -7.98 17.91
CA TYR A 134 26.10 -9.06 18.89
C TYR A 134 26.96 -8.67 20.10
N ALA A 135 27.43 -7.41 20.15
CA ALA A 135 27.99 -6.77 21.33
C ALA A 135 27.16 -5.54 21.75
N PRO A 136 27.07 -5.21 23.05
CA PRO A 136 26.48 -3.95 23.50
C PRO A 136 27.20 -2.75 22.91
N ARG A 137 26.48 -1.65 22.68
CA ARG A 137 27.02 -0.49 21.99
C ARG A 137 26.39 0.82 22.45
N GLU A 138 27.21 1.84 22.61
CA GLU A 138 26.75 3.22 22.69
C GLU A 138 26.44 3.77 21.30
N PHE A 139 25.37 4.57 21.20
CA PHE A 139 24.93 5.15 19.94
C PHE A 139 24.70 6.64 20.14
N SER A 140 25.55 7.44 19.51
CA SER A 140 25.57 8.88 19.71
C SER A 140 24.47 9.59 18.93
N ALA A 141 24.21 10.85 19.25
CA ALA A 141 23.31 11.69 18.45
C ALA A 141 23.81 11.88 17.01
N ALA A 142 25.14 11.87 16.79
CA ALA A 142 25.73 11.95 15.46
C ALA A 142 25.48 10.67 14.66
N ASP A 143 25.64 9.49 15.29
CA ASP A 143 25.30 8.20 14.66
C ASP A 143 23.82 8.15 14.27
N LEU A 144 22.96 8.64 15.16
CA LEU A 144 21.53 8.71 14.92
C LEU A 144 21.17 9.63 13.74
N SER A 145 21.85 10.77 13.62
CA SER A 145 21.69 11.67 12.47
C SER A 145 22.04 10.98 11.16
N VAL A 146 23.16 10.24 11.12
CA VAL A 146 23.57 9.51 9.90
C VAL A 146 22.57 8.40 9.57
N LEU A 147 22.09 7.67 10.57
CA LEU A 147 21.08 6.64 10.33
C LEU A 147 19.77 7.25 9.82
N ALA A 148 19.40 8.45 10.31
CA ALA A 148 18.23 9.18 9.85
C ALA A 148 18.37 9.62 8.38
N ASP A 149 19.53 10.13 7.98
CA ASP A 149 19.79 10.51 6.58
C ASP A 149 19.69 9.29 5.65
N LEU A 150 20.29 8.15 6.04
CA LEU A 150 20.18 6.91 5.26
C LEU A 150 18.75 6.36 5.20
N SER A 151 17.99 6.54 6.28
CA SER A 151 16.58 6.14 6.33
C SER A 151 15.72 7.01 5.42
N ALA A 152 15.98 8.32 5.35
CA ALA A 152 15.31 9.22 4.41
C ALA A 152 15.58 8.81 2.95
N LEU A 153 16.82 8.43 2.61
CA LEU A 153 17.13 7.89 1.28
C LEU A 153 16.41 6.56 0.98
N ALA A 154 16.16 5.74 2.02
CA ALA A 154 15.36 4.53 1.87
C ALA A 154 13.87 4.86 1.64
N GLU A 155 13.32 5.88 2.31
CA GLU A 155 11.97 6.39 2.07
C GLU A 155 11.82 6.95 0.64
N ASP A 156 12.83 7.67 0.12
CA ASP A 156 12.87 8.12 -1.28
C ASP A 156 12.82 6.94 -2.26
N ALA A 157 13.57 5.86 -1.96
CA ALA A 157 13.54 4.65 -2.75
C ALA A 157 12.17 3.95 -2.66
N PHE A 158 11.52 3.92 -1.49
CA PHE A 158 10.16 3.41 -1.34
C PHE A 158 9.17 4.22 -2.18
N ALA A 159 9.25 5.55 -2.12
CA ALA A 159 8.44 6.44 -2.93
C ALA A 159 8.62 6.18 -4.44
N ALA A 160 9.85 5.93 -4.90
CA ALA A 160 10.12 5.58 -6.29
C ALA A 160 9.53 4.23 -6.69
N ILE A 161 9.55 3.24 -5.79
CA ILE A 161 8.92 1.92 -6.01
C ILE A 161 7.40 2.07 -6.08
N SER A 162 6.78 2.82 -5.15
CA SER A 162 5.33 3.01 -5.12
C SER A 162 4.80 3.86 -6.28
N ALA A 163 5.61 4.75 -6.86
CA ALA A 163 5.25 5.47 -8.07
C ALA A 163 4.95 4.52 -9.26
N VAL A 164 5.54 3.33 -9.26
CA VAL A 164 5.31 2.32 -10.31
C VAL A 164 3.91 1.69 -10.21
N THR A 165 3.27 1.72 -9.05
CA THR A 165 1.94 1.12 -8.79
C THR A 165 0.83 2.15 -8.65
N THR A 166 1.16 3.43 -8.74
CA THR A 166 0.23 4.56 -8.60
C THR A 166 0.08 5.30 -9.93
N ASP A 167 -1.09 5.86 -10.21
CA ASP A 167 -1.32 6.81 -11.32
C ASP A 167 -0.95 8.22 -10.87
N GLU A 168 -0.01 8.87 -11.56
CA GLU A 168 0.53 10.18 -11.13
C GLU A 168 -0.51 11.30 -11.14
N LEU A 169 -1.50 11.24 -12.04
CA LEU A 169 -2.48 12.31 -12.20
C LEU A 169 -3.54 12.29 -11.09
N THR A 170 -4.06 11.11 -10.78
CA THR A 170 -5.17 10.93 -9.83
C THR A 170 -4.69 10.51 -8.44
N GLY A 171 -3.50 9.92 -8.35
CA GLY A 171 -2.95 9.29 -7.16
C GLY A 171 -3.66 8.00 -6.75
N LEU A 172 -4.55 7.45 -7.58
CA LEU A 172 -5.15 6.14 -7.36
C LEU A 172 -4.15 5.04 -7.74
N SER A 173 -4.43 3.79 -7.38
CA SER A 173 -3.64 2.67 -7.92
C SER A 173 -3.74 2.63 -9.44
N ASN A 174 -2.66 2.28 -10.12
CA ASN A 174 -2.68 2.07 -11.56
C ASN A 174 -2.98 0.60 -11.89
N ARG A 175 -3.08 0.26 -13.19
CA ARG A 175 -3.30 -1.12 -13.65
C ARG A 175 -2.31 -2.14 -13.07
N ARG A 176 -1.04 -1.75 -12.87
CA ARG A 176 -0.03 -2.63 -12.27
C ARG A 176 -0.30 -2.83 -10.78
N GLY A 177 -0.62 -1.77 -10.04
CA GLY A 177 -1.04 -1.84 -8.64
C GLY A 177 -2.26 -2.75 -8.45
N PHE A 178 -3.26 -2.64 -9.33
CA PHE A 178 -4.42 -3.55 -9.33
C PHE A 178 -4.02 -5.02 -9.49
N ASN A 179 -3.21 -5.35 -10.50
CA ASN A 179 -2.81 -6.74 -10.76
C ASN A 179 -2.03 -7.36 -9.58
N GLN A 180 -1.25 -6.56 -8.87
CA GLN A 180 -0.52 -6.99 -7.67
C GLN A 180 -1.48 -7.24 -6.52
N PHE A 181 -2.32 -6.25 -6.19
CA PHE A 181 -3.22 -6.33 -5.05
C PHE A 181 -4.33 -7.37 -5.22
N ALA A 182 -4.92 -7.45 -6.43
CA ALA A 182 -6.00 -8.39 -6.72
C ALA A 182 -5.59 -9.85 -6.43
N ARG A 183 -4.36 -10.25 -6.77
CA ARG A 183 -3.85 -11.60 -6.47
C ARG A 183 -3.84 -11.91 -4.98
N PHE A 184 -3.39 -10.96 -4.17
CA PHE A 184 -3.37 -11.09 -2.72
C PHE A 184 -4.80 -11.19 -2.17
N THR A 185 -5.67 -10.26 -2.52
CA THR A 185 -7.04 -10.19 -2.02
C THR A 185 -7.85 -11.41 -2.40
N LEU A 186 -7.65 -11.94 -3.61
CA LEU A 186 -8.23 -13.21 -4.04
C LEU A 186 -7.75 -14.39 -3.18
N SER A 187 -6.48 -14.41 -2.77
CA SER A 187 -5.95 -15.45 -1.89
C SER A 187 -6.63 -15.41 -0.51
N VAL A 188 -6.85 -14.21 0.03
CA VAL A 188 -7.53 -14.00 1.32
C VAL A 188 -9.01 -14.37 1.23
N ALA A 189 -9.73 -13.84 0.25
CA ALA A 189 -11.16 -14.08 0.05
C ALA A 189 -11.46 -15.58 -0.10
N LYS A 190 -10.63 -16.32 -0.85
CA LYS A 190 -10.75 -17.79 -0.98
C LYS A 190 -10.56 -18.53 0.34
N ARG A 191 -9.58 -18.12 1.15
CA ARG A 191 -9.29 -18.78 2.43
C ARG A 191 -10.37 -18.54 3.46
N ARG A 192 -10.99 -17.35 3.46
CA ARG A 192 -11.98 -16.94 4.46
C ARG A 192 -13.43 -17.10 4.00
N ALA A 193 -13.65 -17.44 2.73
CA ALA A 193 -14.97 -17.45 2.09
C ALA A 193 -15.69 -16.09 2.22
N GLU A 194 -14.91 -14.99 2.18
CA GLU A 194 -15.42 -13.62 2.21
C GLU A 194 -15.81 -13.19 0.78
N PRO A 195 -16.91 -12.44 0.62
CA PRO A 195 -17.32 -11.93 -0.69
C PRO A 195 -16.34 -10.88 -1.20
N LEU A 196 -16.19 -10.82 -2.52
CA LEU A 196 -15.27 -9.91 -3.18
C LEU A 196 -15.90 -9.45 -4.50
N THR A 197 -16.12 -8.15 -4.64
CA THR A 197 -16.82 -7.61 -5.82
C THR A 197 -15.95 -6.60 -6.56
N LEU A 198 -15.90 -6.72 -7.89
CA LEU A 198 -15.22 -5.79 -8.77
C LEU A 198 -16.25 -4.87 -9.41
N CYS A 199 -16.00 -3.57 -9.37
CA CYS A 199 -16.66 -2.58 -10.21
C CYS A 199 -15.72 -2.14 -11.32
N TRP A 200 -16.22 -2.16 -12.55
CA TRP A 200 -15.62 -1.47 -13.68
C TRP A 200 -16.38 -0.18 -13.94
N LEU A 201 -15.68 0.92 -14.17
CA LEU A 201 -16.28 2.25 -14.36
C LEU A 201 -15.59 2.98 -15.51
N ASP A 202 -16.37 3.70 -16.31
CA ASP A 202 -15.85 4.49 -17.42
C ASP A 202 -16.54 5.85 -17.49
N LEU A 203 -15.76 6.93 -17.66
CA LEU A 203 -16.32 8.27 -17.78
C LEU A 203 -17.04 8.45 -19.12
N ASP A 204 -18.33 8.76 -19.06
CA ASP A 204 -19.15 8.98 -20.24
C ASP A 204 -18.73 10.27 -20.94
N ARG A 205 -18.53 10.18 -22.27
CA ARG A 205 -18.19 11.33 -23.14
C ARG A 205 -16.94 12.10 -22.72
N PHE A 206 -15.99 11.45 -22.07
CA PHE A 206 -14.74 12.08 -21.65
C PHE A 206 -13.99 12.77 -22.80
N LYS A 207 -14.00 12.16 -23.99
CA LYS A 207 -13.43 12.76 -25.21
C LYS A 207 -14.06 14.12 -25.54
N GLU A 208 -15.37 14.29 -25.37
CA GLU A 208 -16.04 15.57 -25.64
C GLU A 208 -15.58 16.67 -24.68
N ILE A 209 -15.25 16.32 -23.43
CA ILE A 209 -14.67 17.26 -22.46
C ILE A 209 -13.31 17.76 -22.98
N ASN A 210 -12.43 16.83 -23.38
CA ASN A 210 -11.12 17.17 -23.93
C ASN A 210 -11.22 18.00 -25.21
N ASP A 211 -12.06 17.57 -26.16
CA ASP A 211 -12.18 18.20 -27.47
C ASP A 211 -12.77 19.63 -27.37
N ARG A 212 -13.67 19.86 -26.41
CA ARG A 212 -14.39 21.15 -26.26
C ARG A 212 -13.70 22.12 -25.31
N TYR A 213 -13.09 21.63 -24.23
CA TYR A 213 -12.58 22.46 -23.14
C TYR A 213 -11.07 22.33 -22.92
N GLY A 214 -10.41 21.43 -23.66
CA GLY A 214 -8.97 21.21 -23.59
C GLY A 214 -8.58 20.09 -22.62
N GLN A 215 -7.34 19.63 -22.76
CA GLN A 215 -6.79 18.51 -21.98
C GLN A 215 -6.72 18.81 -20.48
N GLU A 216 -6.46 20.05 -20.10
CA GLU A 216 -6.41 20.47 -18.69
C GLU A 216 -7.76 20.25 -17.99
N GLU A 217 -8.88 20.53 -18.68
CA GLU A 217 -10.22 20.27 -18.15
C GLU A 217 -10.55 18.77 -18.10
N GLY A 218 -10.02 17.97 -19.04
CA GLY A 218 -10.08 16.52 -18.93
C GLY A 218 -9.33 15.98 -17.71
N ASP A 219 -8.12 16.50 -17.46
CA ASP A 219 -7.35 16.18 -16.26
C ASP A 219 -8.09 16.57 -14.97
N ASN A 220 -8.78 17.72 -14.97
CA ASN A 220 -9.62 18.14 -13.85
C ASN A 220 -10.81 17.19 -13.64
N ALA A 221 -11.44 16.70 -14.71
CA ALA A 221 -12.52 15.70 -14.61
C ALA A 221 -12.03 14.37 -14.00
N LEU A 222 -10.85 13.90 -14.40
CA LEU A 222 -10.23 12.68 -13.87
C LEU A 222 -9.88 12.83 -12.39
N LYS A 223 -9.29 13.96 -12.00
CA LYS A 223 -8.99 14.29 -10.59
C LYS A 223 -10.25 14.38 -9.74
N ALA A 224 -11.30 15.02 -10.26
CA ALA A 224 -12.58 15.13 -9.57
C ALA A 224 -13.22 13.77 -9.33
N MET A 225 -13.26 12.89 -10.35
CA MET A 225 -13.76 11.53 -10.18
C MET A 225 -12.95 10.75 -9.12
N ALA A 226 -11.62 10.81 -9.20
CA ALA A 226 -10.76 10.14 -8.22
C ALA A 226 -10.98 10.64 -6.78
N GLN A 227 -11.18 11.95 -6.61
CA GLN A 227 -11.48 12.54 -5.30
C GLN A 227 -12.84 12.07 -4.78
N LEU A 228 -13.87 12.04 -5.64
CA LEU A 228 -15.20 11.55 -5.28
C LEU A 228 -15.19 10.07 -4.90
N MET A 229 -14.43 9.23 -5.61
CA MET A 229 -14.23 7.82 -5.23
C MET A 229 -13.58 7.70 -3.84
N ARG A 230 -12.50 8.46 -3.57
CA ARG A 230 -11.83 8.45 -2.26
C ARG A 230 -12.74 8.87 -1.11
N SER A 231 -13.63 9.84 -1.32
CA SER A 231 -14.58 10.28 -0.29
C SER A 231 -15.81 9.37 -0.17
N SER A 232 -16.09 8.57 -1.20
CA SER A 232 -17.30 7.74 -1.27
C SER A 232 -17.09 6.32 -0.74
N PHE A 233 -15.89 5.79 -0.91
CA PHE A 233 -15.59 4.39 -0.60
C PHE A 233 -14.74 4.24 0.65
N ARG A 234 -14.72 3.02 1.19
CA ARG A 234 -14.03 2.73 2.44
C ARG A 234 -12.54 2.69 2.18
N GLU A 235 -11.75 2.95 3.22
CA GLU A 235 -10.30 2.76 3.12
C GLU A 235 -9.97 1.34 2.68
N ALA A 236 -10.71 0.31 3.10
CA ALA A 236 -10.44 -1.09 2.72
C ALA A 236 -10.65 -1.41 1.23
N ASP A 237 -11.30 -0.54 0.45
CA ASP A 237 -11.57 -0.75 -0.96
C ASP A 237 -10.40 -0.26 -1.82
N LEU A 238 -9.94 -1.08 -2.77
CA LEU A 238 -8.88 -0.65 -3.67
C LEU A 238 -9.47 0.16 -4.82
N LEU A 239 -9.04 1.42 -4.92
CA LEU A 239 -9.44 2.36 -5.97
C LEU A 239 -8.36 2.44 -7.05
N VAL A 240 -8.77 2.28 -8.31
CA VAL A 240 -7.84 2.12 -9.42
C VAL A 240 -8.21 3.03 -10.58
N ARG A 241 -7.23 3.70 -11.19
CA ARG A 241 -7.32 4.20 -12.55
C ARG A 241 -6.68 3.19 -13.50
N PHE A 242 -7.51 2.49 -14.27
CA PHE A 242 -7.06 1.37 -15.09
C PHE A 242 -6.57 1.82 -16.48
N GLY A 243 -7.13 2.91 -17.00
CA GLY A 243 -6.85 3.45 -18.32
C GLY A 243 -7.09 4.97 -18.40
N GLY A 244 -7.24 5.49 -19.63
CA GLY A 244 -7.40 6.93 -19.87
C GLY A 244 -8.54 7.55 -19.06
N ASP A 245 -9.75 7.05 -19.27
CA ASP A 245 -11.02 7.43 -18.63
C ASP A 245 -11.68 6.30 -17.83
N THR A 246 -11.00 5.16 -17.75
CA THR A 246 -11.49 3.95 -17.09
C THR A 246 -10.92 3.81 -15.68
N PHE A 247 -11.82 3.54 -14.74
CA PHE A 247 -11.55 3.29 -13.32
C PHE A 247 -12.06 1.90 -12.91
N ALA A 248 -11.56 1.41 -11.79
CA ALA A 248 -12.08 0.21 -11.16
C ALA A 248 -12.08 0.34 -9.64
N VAL A 249 -12.98 -0.40 -9.00
CA VAL A 249 -13.04 -0.55 -7.53
C VAL A 249 -13.08 -2.02 -7.19
N LEU A 250 -12.20 -2.46 -6.32
CA LEU A 250 -12.24 -3.79 -5.73
C LEU A 250 -12.77 -3.67 -4.30
N PHE A 251 -14.03 -4.04 -4.12
CA PHE A 251 -14.72 -4.03 -2.83
C PHE A 251 -14.40 -5.32 -2.07
N ALA A 252 -13.57 -5.19 -1.03
CA ALA A 252 -13.22 -6.30 -0.16
C ALA A 252 -14.34 -6.58 0.85
N ASP A 253 -14.58 -7.86 1.16
CA ASP A 253 -15.62 -8.30 2.10
C ASP A 253 -17.00 -7.69 1.78
N THR A 254 -17.33 -7.67 0.48
CA THR A 254 -18.55 -7.03 -0.04
C THR A 254 -19.09 -7.81 -1.23
N ASP A 255 -20.36 -8.18 -1.16
CA ASP A 255 -21.11 -8.86 -2.21
C ASP A 255 -21.64 -7.87 -3.27
N GLU A 256 -22.24 -8.39 -4.35
CA GLU A 256 -22.75 -7.53 -5.44
C GLU A 256 -23.82 -6.53 -4.96
N GLN A 257 -24.64 -6.91 -3.96
CA GLN A 257 -25.67 -6.03 -3.39
C GLN A 257 -25.06 -4.87 -2.59
N GLY A 258 -24.08 -5.16 -1.73
CA GLY A 258 -23.35 -4.14 -0.96
C GLY A 258 -22.58 -3.19 -1.86
N ALA A 259 -21.91 -3.72 -2.89
CA ALA A 259 -21.22 -2.92 -3.89
C ALA A 259 -22.20 -2.04 -4.68
N TRP A 260 -23.39 -2.55 -5.02
CA TRP A 260 -24.42 -1.76 -5.70
C TRP A 260 -24.86 -0.55 -4.86
N ILE A 261 -25.05 -0.73 -3.54
CA ILE A 261 -25.39 0.37 -2.63
C ILE A 261 -24.26 1.41 -2.58
N ALA A 262 -23.00 0.97 -2.50
CA ALA A 262 -21.85 1.87 -2.53
C ALA A 262 -21.80 2.67 -3.85
N MET A 263 -22.12 2.05 -4.98
CA MET A 263 -22.19 2.73 -6.27
C MET A 263 -23.34 3.75 -6.35
N GLN A 264 -24.51 3.46 -5.76
CA GLN A 264 -25.59 4.46 -5.66
C GLN A 264 -25.13 5.70 -4.88
N TYR A 265 -24.39 5.50 -3.78
CA TYR A 265 -23.84 6.61 -3.02
C TYR A 265 -22.87 7.45 -3.87
N LEU A 266 -21.97 6.82 -4.63
CA LEU A 266 -21.08 7.55 -5.55
C LEU A 266 -21.86 8.37 -6.59
N ILE A 267 -22.96 7.83 -7.14
CA ILE A 267 -23.84 8.56 -8.08
C ILE A 267 -24.39 9.83 -7.42
N GLU A 268 -24.94 9.72 -6.20
CA GLU A 268 -25.45 10.88 -5.46
C GLU A 268 -24.36 11.93 -5.19
N GLN A 269 -23.14 11.50 -4.85
CA GLN A 269 -22.00 12.42 -4.67
C GLN A 269 -21.60 13.13 -5.97
N VAL A 270 -21.63 12.41 -7.10
CA VAL A 270 -21.37 12.99 -8.42
C VAL A 270 -22.46 13.99 -8.82
N GLU A 271 -23.72 13.71 -8.54
CA GLU A 271 -24.82 14.65 -8.77
C GLU A 271 -24.68 15.92 -7.93
N ALA A 272 -24.37 15.77 -6.63
CA ALA A 272 -24.12 16.88 -5.73
C ALA A 272 -22.90 17.71 -6.17
N TYR A 273 -21.84 17.07 -6.67
CA TYR A 273 -20.69 17.75 -7.25
C TYR A 273 -21.08 18.55 -8.50
N ASN A 274 -21.81 17.94 -9.43
CA ASN A 274 -22.26 18.60 -10.66
C ASN A 274 -23.18 19.80 -10.37
N ALA A 275 -24.02 19.72 -9.34
CA ALA A 275 -24.92 20.82 -8.94
C ALA A 275 -24.17 22.10 -8.52
N GLN A 276 -22.92 21.98 -8.06
CA GLN A 276 -22.08 23.13 -7.69
C GLN A 276 -21.59 23.93 -8.91
N LYS A 277 -21.67 23.35 -10.13
CA LYS A 277 -21.27 23.99 -11.39
C LYS A 277 -19.85 24.58 -11.36
N LEU A 278 -18.92 23.85 -10.73
CA LEU A 278 -17.51 24.27 -10.61
C LEU A 278 -16.78 24.27 -11.96
N HIS A 279 -17.26 23.48 -12.92
CA HIS A 279 -16.65 23.30 -14.24
C HIS A 279 -17.68 23.48 -15.37
N PRO A 280 -17.24 23.74 -16.63
CA PRO A 280 -18.14 23.87 -17.78
C PRO A 280 -18.70 22.52 -18.30
N TRP A 281 -18.34 21.42 -17.66
CA TRP A 281 -18.79 20.06 -17.93
C TRP A 281 -19.45 19.47 -16.67
N SER A 282 -20.11 18.33 -16.84
CA SER A 282 -20.66 17.54 -15.74
C SER A 282 -20.11 16.12 -15.83
N LEU A 283 -19.72 15.55 -14.70
CA LEU A 283 -19.29 14.17 -14.62
C LEU A 283 -20.47 13.24 -14.85
N ARG A 284 -20.28 12.25 -15.71
CA ARG A 284 -21.18 11.13 -15.93
C ARG A 284 -20.31 9.90 -16.13
N PHE A 285 -20.83 8.75 -15.76
CA PHE A 285 -20.10 7.50 -15.88
C PHE A 285 -21.06 6.33 -16.04
N SER A 286 -20.57 5.32 -16.74
CA SER A 286 -21.18 3.99 -16.83
C SER A 286 -20.38 3.02 -15.99
N TRP A 287 -21.03 2.02 -15.40
CA TRP A 287 -20.36 1.06 -14.53
C TRP A 287 -21.01 -0.33 -14.58
N GLY A 288 -20.25 -1.34 -14.14
CA GLY A 288 -20.69 -2.73 -14.08
C GLY A 288 -20.04 -3.44 -12.90
N LEU A 289 -20.82 -4.25 -12.18
CA LEU A 289 -20.33 -5.03 -11.04
C LEU A 289 -20.22 -6.50 -11.40
N SER A 290 -19.20 -7.18 -10.89
CA SER A 290 -19.17 -8.63 -10.87
C SER A 290 -18.65 -9.11 -9.52
N GLU A 291 -19.40 -9.97 -8.85
CA GLU A 291 -18.87 -10.69 -7.69
C GLU A 291 -17.93 -11.81 -8.13
N PHE A 292 -16.86 -12.04 -7.38
CA PHE A 292 -15.88 -13.09 -7.66
C PHE A 292 -16.47 -14.46 -7.35
N ASN A 293 -16.43 -15.37 -8.32
CA ASN A 293 -16.85 -16.75 -8.10
C ASN A 293 -15.70 -17.58 -7.51
N HIS A 294 -15.76 -17.93 -6.23
CA HIS A 294 -14.71 -18.70 -5.54
C HIS A 294 -14.46 -20.09 -6.14
N ASN A 295 -15.41 -20.62 -6.92
CA ASN A 295 -15.28 -21.92 -7.60
C ASN A 295 -14.54 -21.83 -8.94
N ASP A 296 -14.49 -20.64 -9.56
CA ASP A 296 -13.92 -20.42 -10.88
C ASP A 296 -12.75 -19.43 -10.75
N ASN A 297 -11.52 -19.93 -10.81
CA ASN A 297 -10.32 -19.17 -10.45
C ASN A 297 -9.84 -18.21 -11.56
N ASP A 298 -10.74 -17.76 -12.43
CA ASP A 298 -10.39 -16.96 -13.61
C ASP A 298 -10.58 -15.46 -13.37
N LEU A 299 -9.49 -14.82 -12.93
CA LEU A 299 -9.40 -13.36 -12.81
C LEU A 299 -9.69 -12.65 -14.15
N SER A 300 -9.32 -13.25 -15.28
CA SER A 300 -9.52 -12.62 -16.59
C SER A 300 -11.00 -12.61 -16.96
N GLN A 301 -11.70 -13.72 -16.69
CA GLN A 301 -13.15 -13.80 -16.90
C GLN A 301 -13.90 -12.85 -15.96
N TRP A 302 -13.51 -12.80 -14.69
CA TRP A 302 -14.13 -11.90 -13.72
C TRP A 302 -14.01 -10.42 -14.09
N LEU A 303 -12.85 -9.99 -14.58
CA LEU A 303 -12.64 -8.65 -15.13
C LEU A 303 -13.56 -8.38 -16.33
N LYS A 304 -13.63 -9.35 -17.24
CA LYS A 304 -14.42 -9.26 -18.46
C LYS A 304 -15.92 -9.14 -18.15
N ASP A 305 -16.43 -9.88 -17.17
CA ASP A 305 -17.84 -9.82 -16.77
C ASP A 305 -18.24 -8.43 -16.25
N ALA A 306 -17.40 -7.80 -15.44
CA ALA A 306 -17.62 -6.44 -14.95
C ALA A 306 -17.55 -5.40 -16.08
N GLU A 307 -16.59 -5.56 -17.00
CA GLU A 307 -16.42 -4.70 -18.18
C GLU A 307 -17.62 -4.82 -19.15
N GLU A 308 -18.12 -6.02 -19.41
CA GLU A 308 -19.30 -6.26 -20.26
C GLU A 308 -20.56 -5.59 -19.69
N LYS A 309 -20.81 -5.72 -18.37
CA LYS A 309 -21.92 -5.04 -17.69
C LYS A 309 -21.80 -3.51 -17.77
N MET A 310 -20.59 -2.96 -17.67
CA MET A 310 -20.34 -1.53 -17.87
C MET A 310 -20.69 -1.10 -19.30
N HIS A 311 -20.26 -1.87 -20.31
CA HIS A 311 -20.57 -1.60 -21.70
C HIS A 311 -22.07 -1.69 -22.00
N ASP A 312 -22.80 -2.62 -21.37
CA ASP A 312 -24.25 -2.70 -21.46
C ASP A 312 -24.93 -1.42 -20.96
N MET A 313 -24.52 -0.93 -19.79
CA MET A 313 -25.02 0.33 -19.24
C MET A 313 -24.69 1.51 -20.16
N LYS A 314 -23.45 1.57 -20.68
CA LYS A 314 -23.01 2.64 -21.58
C LYS A 314 -23.82 2.69 -22.87
N ARG A 315 -24.17 1.53 -23.44
CA ARG A 315 -25.04 1.41 -24.61
C ARG A 315 -26.47 1.91 -24.34
N GLN A 316 -26.98 1.70 -23.13
CA GLN A 316 -28.31 2.20 -22.74
C GLN A 316 -28.33 3.71 -22.51
N HIS A 317 -27.26 4.27 -21.92
CA HIS A 317 -27.12 5.72 -21.74
C HIS A 317 -26.94 6.48 -23.06
N HIS A 318 -26.30 5.84 -24.04
CA HIS A 318 -25.98 6.43 -25.34
C HIS A 318 -26.35 5.47 -26.48
N PRO A 319 -27.66 5.29 -26.77
CA PRO A 319 -28.07 4.48 -27.91
C PRO A 319 -27.46 5.08 -29.18
N ALA A 320 -26.84 4.22 -30.01
CA ALA A 320 -26.36 4.64 -31.31
C ALA A 320 -27.56 5.21 -32.10
N GLY A 321 -27.53 6.51 -32.36
CA GLY A 321 -28.50 7.21 -33.20
C GLY A 321 -28.36 6.84 -34.66
#